data_AF-A0A1I5XEQ6-F1
#
_entry.id   AF-A0A1I5XEQ6-F1
#
_cell.length_a   1.000
_cell.length_b   1.000
_cell.length_c   1.000
_cell.angle_alpha   90.00
_cell.angle_beta   90.00
_cell.angle_gamma   90.00
#
_symmetry.space_group_name_H-M   'P 1'
#
loop_
_entity.id
_entity.type
_entity.pdbx_description
1 polymer ?
#
loop_
_entity_poly.entity_id
_entity_poly.type
_entity_poly.pdbx_seq_one_letter_code
_entity_poly.pdbx_strand_id
1 'polypeptide(L)' 'MFDKYKEFTEKHPYKHVILLMTTSSFIGILIEYVVNKDFIGTALYGTIGLTLIELFRTKRNKRR' A
#
# COMPACT_ATOMS: atom_id res chain seq x y z
N MET A 1 -21.75 1.62 1.60
CA MET A 1 -20.64 0.66 1.83
C MET A 1 -19.29 1.40 1.89
N PHE A 2 -19.04 2.33 0.96
CA PHE A 2 -17.89 3.25 1.01
C PHE A 2 -17.89 4.20 2.22
N ASP A 3 -19.06 4.66 2.70
CA ASP A 3 -19.11 5.60 3.83
C ASP A 3 -18.61 5.00 5.15
N LYS A 4 -18.88 3.70 5.38
CA LYS A 4 -18.35 2.97 6.55
C LYS A 4 -16.84 2.75 6.45
N TYR A 5 -16.34 2.52 5.23
CA TYR A 5 -14.89 2.41 5.01
C TYR A 5 -14.20 3.75 5.23
N LYS A 6 -14.84 4.85 4.80
CA LYS A 6 -14.38 6.23 5.00
C LYS A 6 -14.34 6.58 6.49
N GLU A 7 -15.40 6.25 7.23
CA GLU A 7 -15.45 6.47 8.68
C GLU A 7 -14.37 5.64 9.42
N PHE A 8 -14.11 4.41 8.97
CA PHE A 8 -13.03 3.58 9.51
C PHE A 8 -11.64 4.16 9.20
N THR A 9 -11.44 4.72 8.01
CA THR A 9 -10.19 5.39 7.64
C THR A 9 -9.92 6.63 8.48
N GLU A 10 -10.98 7.39 8.79
CA GLU A 10 -10.89 8.60 9.60
C GLU A 10 -10.72 8.29 11.10
N LYS A 11 -11.44 7.30 11.64
CA LYS A 11 -11.31 6.88 13.06
C LYS A 11 -10.04 6.11 13.37
N HIS A 12 -9.54 5.30 12.42
CA HIS A 12 -8.40 4.42 12.65
C HIS A 12 -7.35 4.50 11.53
N PRO A 13 -6.73 5.68 11.34
CA PRO A 13 -5.80 5.93 10.23
C PRO A 13 -4.59 4.99 10.25
N TYR A 14 -4.04 4.68 11.43
CA TYR A 14 -2.90 3.77 11.56
C TYR A 14 -3.26 2.32 11.21
N LYS A 15 -4.43 1.84 11.63
CA LYS A 15 -4.88 0.48 11.30
C LYS A 15 -5.18 0.36 9.81
N HIS A 16 -5.73 1.40 9.19
CA HIS A 16 -5.93 1.44 7.75
C HIS A 16 -4.60 1.36 6.98
N VAL A 17 -3.57 2.09 7.42
CA VAL A 17 -2.24 2.02 6.79
C VAL A 17 -1.62 0.63 6.92
N ILE A 18 -1.70 0.01 8.10
CA ILE A 18 -1.22 -1.37 8.32
C ILE A 18 -1.98 -2.34 7.42
N LEU A 19 -3.32 -2.23 7.37
CA LEU A 19 -4.15 -3.07 6.52
C LEU A 19 -3.74 -2.95 5.05
N LEU A 20 -3.60 -1.72 4.54
CA LEU A 20 -3.16 -1.49 3.17
C LEU A 20 -1.78 -2.09 2.90
N MET A 21 -0.82 -1.87 3.81
CA MET A 21 0.55 -2.36 3.66
C MET A 21 0.62 -3.89 3.67
N THR A 22 -0.11 -4.55 4.57
CA THR A 22 -0.19 -6.00 4.60
C THR A 22 -0.85 -6.54 3.34
N THR A 23 -1.97 -5.94 2.92
CA THR A 23 -2.72 -6.42 1.75
C THR A 23 -1.92 -6.22 0.46
N SER A 24 -1.26 -5.07 0.29
CA SER A 24 -0.44 -4.80 -0.89
C SER A 24 0.80 -5.70 -0.95
N SER A 25 1.46 -5.95 0.19
CA SER A 25 2.61 -6.84 0.26
C SER A 25 2.21 -8.28 -0.06
N PHE A 26 1.09 -8.77 0.49
CA PHE A 26 0.55 -10.09 0.15
C PHE A 26 0.24 -10.20 -1.35
N ILE A 27 -0.44 -9.22 -1.94
CA ILE A 27 -0.78 -9.23 -3.37
C ILE A 27 0.49 -9.20 -4.23
N GLY A 28 1.48 -8.37 -3.89
CA GLY A 28 2.74 -8.28 -4.62
C GLY A 28 3.48 -9.62 -4.63
N ILE A 29 3.60 -10.25 -3.46
CA ILE A 29 4.18 -11.58 -3.29
C ILE A 29 3.38 -12.63 -4.09
N LEU A 30 2.06 -12.57 -4.04
CA LEU A 30 1.19 -13.55 -4.71
C LEU A 30 1.31 -13.45 -6.23
N ILE A 31 1.37 -12.24 -6.79
CA ILE A 31 1.57 -12.01 -8.23
C ILE A 31 2.94 -12.53 -8.66
N GLU A 32 4.01 -12.22 -7.93
CA GLU A 32 5.35 -12.76 -8.23
C GLU A 32 5.37 -14.29 -8.21
N TYR A 33 4.76 -14.88 -7.19
CA TYR A 33 4.68 -16.33 -7.06
C TYR A 33 3.86 -16.98 -8.19
N VAL A 34 2.75 -16.38 -8.61
CA VAL A 34 1.92 -16.92 -9.70
C VAL A 34 2.59 -16.78 -11.06
N VAL A 35 3.24 -15.64 -11.33
CA VAL A 35 3.79 -15.32 -12.65
C VAL A 35 5.17 -15.95 -12.86
N ASN A 36 6.08 -15.79 -11.89
CA ASN A 36 7.46 -16.25 -12.02
C ASN A 36 7.72 -17.60 -11.34
N LYS A 37 6.77 -18.10 -10.51
CA LYS A 37 6.98 -19.26 -9.61
C LYS A 37 8.22 -19.11 -8.72
N ASP A 38 8.70 -17.89 -8.58
CA ASP A 38 9.96 -17.56 -7.94
C ASP A 38 9.84 -16.21 -7.23
N PHE A 39 10.43 -16.11 -6.04
CA PHE A 39 10.37 -14.91 -5.20
C PHE A 39 11.45 -13.92 -5.66
N ILE A 40 11.20 -13.28 -6.78
CA ILE A 40 12.10 -12.27 -7.31
C ILE A 40 11.90 -11.00 -6.50
N GLY A 41 12.73 -10.70 -5.49
CA GLY A 41 12.60 -9.51 -4.63
C GLY A 41 12.64 -8.13 -5.35
N THR A 42 12.64 -8.11 -6.67
CA THR A 42 12.69 -6.92 -7.51
C THR A 42 11.38 -6.12 -7.49
N ALA A 43 10.19 -6.73 -7.32
CA ALA A 43 8.96 -5.93 -7.15
C ALA A 43 8.86 -5.29 -5.77
N LEU A 44 9.65 -5.70 -4.78
CA LEU A 44 9.79 -4.96 -3.52
C LEU A 44 10.37 -3.56 -3.79
N TYR A 45 11.35 -3.43 -4.68
CA TYR A 45 11.87 -2.10 -5.06
C TYR A 45 10.82 -1.24 -5.76
N GLY A 46 10.00 -1.84 -6.63
CA GLY A 46 8.87 -1.14 -7.26
C GLY A 46 7.84 -0.67 -6.25
N THR A 47 7.45 -1.54 -5.32
CA THR A 47 6.49 -1.24 -4.25
C THR A 47 7.01 -0.16 -3.31
N ILE A 48 8.27 -0.24 -2.90
CA ILE A 48 8.94 0.77 -2.07
C ILE A 48 9.00 2.12 -2.80
N GLY A 49 9.36 2.11 -4.09
CA GLY A 49 9.40 3.32 -4.92
C GLY A 49 8.04 4.00 -5.03
N LEU A 50 6.98 3.25 -5.31
CA LEU A 50 5.61 3.77 -5.38
C LEU A 50 5.13 4.29 -4.02
N THR A 51 5.44 3.58 -2.94
CA THR A 51 5.10 4.00 -1.57
C THR A 51 5.77 5.33 -1.21
N LEU A 52 7.04 5.52 -1.60
CA LEU A 52 7.75 6.79 -1.40
C LEU A 52 7.12 7.93 -2.20
N ILE A 53 6.74 7.69 -3.46
CA ILE A 53 6.05 8.68 -4.30
C ILE A 53 4.73 9.12 -3.67
N GLU A 54 3.92 8.18 -3.19
CA GLU A 54 2.66 8.50 -2.50
C GLU A 54 2.88 9.26 -1.19
N LEU A 55 3.92 8.92 -0.43
CA LEU A 55 4.29 9.63 0.79
C LEU A 55 4.64 11.10 0.50
N PHE A 56 5.45 11.34 -0.53
CA PHE A 56 5.80 12.69 -0.98
C PHE A 56 4.57 13.47 -1.48
N ARG A 57 3.69 12.82 -2.25
CA ARG A 57 2.46 13.44 -2.76
C ARG A 57 1.53 13.86 -1.60
N THR A 58 1.37 12.99 -0.61
CA THR A 58 0.54 13.25 0.58
C THR A 58 1.11 14.39 1.41
N LYS A 59 2.44 14.42 1.62
CA LYS A 59 3.12 15.52 2.32
C LYS A 59 2.95 16.87 1.60
N ARG A 60 2.95 16.87 0.26
CA ARG A 60 2.77 18.07 -0.56
C ARG A 60 1.33 18.58 -0.52
N ASN A 61 0.33 17.69 -0.52
CA ASN A 61 -1.08 18.06 -0.41
C ASN A 61 -1.45 18.58 0.98
N LYS A 62 -0.80 18.11 2.05
CA LYS A 62 -1.04 18.60 3.42
C LYS A 62 -0.44 19.98 3.71
N ARG A 63 0.40 20.50 2.81
CA ARG A 63 1.03 21.84 2.87
C ARG A 63 0.26 22.91 2.08
N ARG A 64 -0.72 22.53 1.28
CA ARG A 64 -1.71 23.44 0.67
C ARG A 64 -2.96 23.46 1.54
#